data_AF-A0A1D2A734-F1
#
_entry.id   AF-A0A1D2A734-F1
#
_cell.length_a   1.000
_cell.length_b   1.000
_cell.length_c   1.000
_cell.angle_alpha   90.00
_cell.angle_beta   90.00
_cell.angle_gamma   90.00
#
_symmetry.space_group_name_H-M   'P 1'
#
loop_
_entity.id
_entity.type
_entity.pdbx_description
1 polymer ?
#
loop_
_entity_poly.entity_id
_entity_poly.type
_entity_poly.pdbx_seq_one_letter_code
_entity_poly.pdbx_strand_id
1 'polypeptide(L)'
;MGKARASIRLTTSDKTPRAASSGSAVPAHVQRKVNKKVSFLKKLSTAAAAKQLKPTSSGVKKRRRPSVALSNYSALAEALGADPSPSSRSGSGPRQRGKGVKTLKTRAALGKSEAERLKSVLSNPVFQADPLAAVRSHLEATLPSAPPPAAPTIPPAQRRKEKKARRKQRGSMEED
;
A
#
# COMPACT_ATOMS: atom_id res chain seq x y z
N MET A 1 46.95 -2.89 38.90
CA MET A 1 47.79 -3.32 37.75
C MET A 1 47.81 -4.84 37.71
N GLY A 2 46.99 -5.46 36.86
CA GLY A 2 46.85 -6.93 36.78
C GLY A 2 47.73 -7.50 35.66
N LYS A 3 48.68 -8.36 36.02
CA LYS A 3 49.65 -8.98 35.11
C LYS A 3 48.98 -10.07 34.26
N ALA A 4 49.18 -10.00 32.95
CA ALA A 4 48.83 -11.03 31.99
C ALA A 4 49.57 -12.35 32.27
N ARG A 5 48.88 -13.48 32.17
CA ARG A 5 49.51 -14.80 32.05
C ARG A 5 48.94 -15.47 30.80
N ALA A 6 49.77 -15.52 29.77
CA ALA A 6 49.53 -16.27 28.55
C ALA A 6 49.54 -17.77 28.88
N SER A 7 48.44 -18.46 28.57
CA SER A 7 48.35 -19.91 28.65
C SER A 7 48.81 -20.52 27.33
N ILE A 8 50.03 -21.05 27.38
CA ILE A 8 50.65 -21.94 26.40
C ILE A 8 49.75 -23.18 26.26
N ARG A 9 49.25 -23.47 25.06
CA ARG A 9 48.73 -24.80 24.74
C ARG A 9 49.85 -25.61 24.09
N LEU A 10 50.36 -26.59 24.84
CA LEU A 10 51.29 -27.58 24.33
C LEU A 10 50.62 -28.41 23.23
N THR A 11 51.36 -28.55 22.13
CA THR A 11 51.19 -29.53 21.07
C THR A 11 51.77 -30.88 21.51
N THR A 12 51.03 -31.96 21.27
CA THR A 12 51.41 -33.40 21.16
C THR A 12 50.08 -34.16 21.32
N SER A 13 49.69 -35.19 20.59
CA SER A 13 50.15 -36.01 19.48
C SER A 13 48.84 -36.54 18.85
N ASP A 14 48.73 -36.78 17.55
CA ASP A 14 48.96 -38.13 17.06
C ASP A 14 49.23 -38.13 15.56
N LYS A 15 50.41 -38.67 15.27
CA LYS A 15 50.92 -39.04 13.98
C LYS A 15 50.21 -40.32 13.56
N THR A 16 49.10 -40.21 12.84
CA THR A 16 48.57 -41.32 12.04
C THR A 16 49.30 -41.38 10.70
N PRO A 17 49.72 -42.57 10.24
CA PRO A 17 50.55 -42.69 9.05
C PRO A 17 49.74 -42.36 7.80
N ARG A 18 50.32 -41.44 7.03
CA ARG A 18 50.05 -41.15 5.63
C ARG A 18 49.94 -42.46 4.83
N ALA A 19 48.71 -42.92 4.60
CA ALA A 19 48.41 -43.82 3.50
C ALA A 19 48.59 -43.04 2.20
N ALA A 20 49.77 -43.15 1.61
CA ALA A 20 50.02 -42.74 0.25
C ALA A 20 49.17 -43.64 -0.67
N SER A 21 47.98 -43.17 -1.03
CA SER A 21 47.30 -43.59 -2.25
C SER A 21 47.50 -42.49 -3.28
N SER A 22 48.34 -42.81 -4.27
CA SER A 22 48.59 -42.00 -5.45
C SER A 22 47.32 -41.90 -6.30
N GLY A 23 46.54 -40.86 -6.05
CA GLY A 23 45.54 -40.32 -6.96
C GLY A 23 45.59 -38.81 -6.84
N SER A 24 45.86 -38.13 -7.96
CA SER A 24 45.93 -36.66 -8.09
C SER A 24 45.11 -35.92 -7.02
N ALA A 25 45.78 -35.22 -6.10
CA ALA A 25 45.14 -34.41 -5.08
C ALA A 25 44.33 -33.32 -5.79
N VAL A 26 43.02 -33.57 -5.90
CA VAL A 26 42.08 -32.72 -6.62
C VAL A 26 42.28 -31.27 -6.16
N PRO A 27 42.55 -30.31 -7.06
CA PRO A 27 42.85 -28.94 -6.68
C PRO A 27 41.77 -28.36 -5.74
N ALA A 28 42.17 -27.59 -4.72
CA ALA A 28 41.26 -27.08 -3.69
C ALA A 28 40.03 -26.35 -4.28
N HIS A 29 40.18 -25.69 -5.43
CA HIS A 29 39.09 -25.01 -6.12
C HIS A 29 38.03 -25.99 -6.68
N VAL A 30 38.44 -27.19 -7.10
CA VAL A 30 37.52 -28.25 -7.57
C VAL A 30 36.79 -28.85 -6.38
N GLN A 31 37.48 -29.11 -5.26
CA GLN A 31 36.84 -29.56 -4.02
C GLN A 31 35.78 -28.54 -3.54
N ARG A 32 36.07 -27.24 -3.63
CA ARG A 32 35.11 -26.18 -3.31
C ARG A 32 33.88 -26.22 -4.21
N LYS A 33 34.04 -26.46 -5.52
CA LYS A 33 32.93 -26.61 -6.48
C LYS A 33 32.07 -27.83 -6.13
N VAL A 34 32.69 -28.97 -5.81
CA VAL A 34 31.99 -30.19 -5.39
C VAL A 34 31.22 -29.96 -4.10
N ASN A 35 31.86 -29.38 -3.07
CA ASN A 35 31.21 -29.07 -1.80
C ASN A 35 30.03 -28.08 -1.95
N LYS A 36 30.13 -27.12 -2.89
CA LYS A 36 29.02 -26.22 -3.23
C LYS A 36 27.85 -26.98 -3.86
N LYS A 37 28.11 -27.93 -4.76
CA LYS A 37 27.07 -28.80 -5.33
C LYS A 37 26.43 -29.71 -4.29
N VAL A 38 27.22 -30.36 -3.44
CA VAL A 38 26.73 -31.22 -2.35
C VAL A 38 25.86 -30.44 -1.36
N SER A 39 26.33 -29.26 -0.93
CA SER A 39 25.55 -28.41 -0.02
C SER A 39 24.28 -27.87 -0.65
N PHE A 40 24.27 -27.59 -1.95
CA PHE A 40 23.07 -27.22 -2.69
C PHE A 40 22.06 -28.37 -2.76
N LEU A 41 22.49 -29.58 -3.13
CA LEU A 41 21.62 -30.76 -3.17
C LEU A 41 21.04 -31.08 -1.78
N LYS A 42 21.85 -30.96 -0.71
CA LYS A 42 21.39 -31.10 0.67
C LYS A 42 20.33 -30.06 1.04
N LYS A 43 20.48 -28.81 0.59
CA LYS A 43 19.45 -27.77 0.80
C LYS A 43 18.18 -28.03 0.00
N LEU A 44 18.29 -28.58 -1.20
CA LEU A 44 17.12 -28.95 -2.00
C LEU A 44 16.37 -30.12 -1.38
N SER A 45 17.06 -31.15 -0.89
CA SER A 45 16.40 -32.29 -0.23
C SER A 45 15.74 -31.86 1.08
N THR A 46 16.38 -31.03 1.89
CA THR A 46 15.76 -30.49 3.11
C THR A 46 14.60 -29.55 2.81
N ALA A 47 14.69 -28.71 1.78
CA ALA A 47 13.60 -27.84 1.37
C ALA A 47 12.42 -28.63 0.76
N ALA A 48 12.68 -29.70 0.01
CA ALA A 48 11.65 -30.60 -0.51
C ALA A 48 10.94 -31.31 0.64
N ALA A 49 11.68 -31.80 1.64
CA ALA A 49 11.11 -32.37 2.87
C ALA A 49 10.33 -31.33 3.68
N ALA A 50 10.84 -30.10 3.80
CA ALA A 50 10.17 -29.00 4.51
C ALA A 50 8.90 -28.51 3.81
N LYS A 51 8.78 -28.66 2.48
CA LYS A 51 7.53 -28.39 1.74
C LYS A 51 6.45 -29.44 2.00
N GLN A 52 6.82 -30.66 2.41
CA GLN A 52 5.89 -31.71 2.84
C GLN A 52 5.40 -31.48 4.28
N LEU A 53 6.15 -30.71 5.07
CA LEU A 53 5.71 -30.28 6.40
C LEU A 53 4.82 -29.05 6.24
N LYS A 54 3.57 -29.15 6.68
CA LYS A 54 2.62 -28.04 6.74
C LYS A 54 3.31 -26.82 7.39
N PRO A 55 3.15 -25.59 6.86
CA PRO A 55 3.83 -24.43 7.40
C PRO A 55 3.37 -24.19 8.84
N THR A 56 4.20 -24.55 9.81
CA THR A 56 4.03 -24.08 11.19
C THR A 56 4.47 -22.63 11.20
N SER A 57 3.53 -21.75 11.52
CA SER A 57 3.65 -20.30 11.42
C SER A 57 4.55 -19.71 12.51
N SER A 58 5.81 -20.13 12.64
CA SER A 58 6.78 -19.48 13.52
C SER A 58 7.39 -18.26 12.83
N GLY A 59 6.57 -17.25 12.64
CA GLY A 59 6.97 -15.96 12.09
C GLY A 59 8.05 -15.30 12.93
N VAL A 60 9.23 -15.10 12.35
CA VAL A 60 10.29 -14.26 12.93
C VAL A 60 9.77 -12.82 13.01
N LYS A 61 9.42 -12.38 14.22
CA LYS A 61 8.93 -11.01 14.49
C LYS A 61 10.06 -10.00 14.25
N LYS A 62 10.08 -9.36 13.08
CA LYS A 62 10.95 -8.19 12.84
C LYS A 62 10.43 -7.01 13.68
N ARG A 63 11.18 -6.62 14.72
CA ARG A 63 10.94 -5.41 15.51
C ARG A 63 11.16 -4.18 14.61
N ARG A 64 10.08 -3.56 14.14
CA ARG A 64 10.15 -2.25 13.47
C ARG A 64 10.16 -1.17 14.56
N ARG A 65 11.18 -0.31 14.57
CA ARG A 65 11.18 0.89 15.41
C ARG A 65 10.11 1.86 14.91
N PRO A 66 9.38 2.55 15.79
CA PRO A 66 8.46 3.61 15.37
C PRO A 66 9.27 4.78 14.80
N SER A 67 8.94 5.20 13.58
CA SER A 67 9.46 6.46 13.03
C SER A 67 8.82 7.61 13.78
N VAL A 68 9.64 8.52 14.33
CA VAL A 68 9.17 9.77 14.95
C VAL A 68 8.45 10.58 13.88
N ALA A 69 7.19 10.94 14.14
CA ALA A 69 6.43 11.81 13.25
C ALA A 69 7.02 13.22 13.30
N LEU A 70 7.23 13.84 12.14
CA LEU A 70 7.61 15.24 12.05
C LEU A 70 6.46 16.11 12.59
N SER A 71 6.78 17.09 13.43
CA SER A 71 5.83 17.84 14.24
C SER A 71 4.92 18.77 13.44
N ASN A 72 5.37 19.32 12.29
CA ASN A 72 4.63 20.36 11.60
C ASN A 72 4.54 20.11 10.09
N TYR A 73 3.32 19.89 9.58
CA TYR A 73 2.98 19.79 8.16
C TYR A 73 2.26 21.05 7.63
N SER A 74 2.25 22.13 8.39
CA SER A 74 1.54 23.37 8.04
C SER A 74 2.02 23.95 6.70
N ALA A 75 3.33 24.01 6.47
CA ALA A 75 3.90 24.45 5.20
C ALA A 75 3.50 23.56 4.00
N LEU A 76 3.25 22.27 4.23
CA LEU A 76 2.77 21.34 3.20
C LEU A 76 1.27 21.56 2.92
N ALA A 77 0.47 21.87 3.94
CA ALA A 77 -0.94 22.19 3.78
C ALA A 77 -1.13 23.46 2.95
N GLU A 78 -0.31 24.49 3.20
CA GLU A 78 -0.30 25.74 2.46
C GLU A 78 0.16 25.55 1.01
N ALA A 79 1.25 24.79 0.79
CA ALA A 79 1.73 24.47 -0.56
C ALA A 79 0.73 23.64 -1.41
N LEU A 80 -0.16 22.89 -0.76
CA LEU A 80 -1.19 22.09 -1.42
C LEU A 80 -2.54 22.82 -1.55
N GLY A 81 -2.65 24.07 -1.08
CA GLY A 81 -3.91 24.83 -1.04
C GLY A 81 -5.00 24.12 -0.23
N ALA A 82 -4.60 23.28 0.72
CA ALA A 82 -5.51 22.49 1.53
C ALA A 82 -5.81 23.28 2.81
N ASP A 83 -6.94 23.98 2.84
CA ASP A 83 -7.47 24.56 4.07
C ASP A 83 -7.52 23.48 5.17
N PRO A 84 -6.95 23.73 6.36
CA PRO A 84 -6.94 22.76 7.46
C PRO A 84 -8.30 22.64 8.17
N SER A 85 -9.42 22.89 7.46
CA SER A 85 -10.77 22.68 7.98
C SER A 85 -11.16 21.20 7.81
N PRO A 86 -11.38 20.43 8.90
CA PRO A 86 -11.80 19.03 8.82
C PRO A 86 -13.30 18.87 8.52
N SER A 87 -13.89 19.73 7.69
CA SER A 87 -15.31 19.64 7.32
C SER A 87 -15.60 20.36 6.00
N SER A 88 -15.70 19.58 4.91
CA SER A 88 -16.59 19.85 3.75
C SER A 88 -16.36 18.93 2.53
N ARG A 89 -15.58 17.85 2.65
CA ARG A 89 -15.67 16.76 1.65
C ARG A 89 -16.87 15.86 1.96
N SER A 90 -18.08 16.41 1.79
CA SER A 90 -19.32 15.66 1.75
C SER A 90 -19.39 14.85 0.45
N GLY A 91 -18.71 13.71 0.47
CA GLY A 91 -18.86 12.63 -0.47
C GLY A 91 -18.52 11.37 0.30
N SER A 92 -19.50 10.78 0.97
CA SER A 92 -19.36 9.64 1.88
C SER A 92 -19.13 8.32 1.14
N GLY A 93 -18.18 8.31 0.22
CA GLY A 93 -17.52 7.09 -0.21
C GLY A 93 -16.11 7.11 0.35
N PRO A 94 -15.57 6.03 0.93
CA PRO A 94 -14.13 5.93 1.08
C PRO A 94 -13.56 6.16 -0.32
N ARG A 95 -12.85 7.27 -0.54
CA ARG A 95 -12.03 7.44 -1.73
C ARG A 95 -11.16 6.19 -1.78
N GLN A 96 -11.55 5.24 -2.63
CA GLN A 96 -10.81 4.01 -2.82
C GLN A 96 -9.53 4.40 -3.56
N ARG A 97 -8.61 5.07 -2.86
CA ARG A 97 -7.20 5.01 -3.23
C ARG A 97 -6.93 3.52 -3.23
N GLY A 98 -6.79 2.96 -4.43
CA GLY A 98 -6.77 1.51 -4.64
C GLY A 98 -5.89 0.87 -3.59
N LYS A 99 -6.38 -0.20 -2.93
CA LYS A 99 -5.58 -0.95 -1.96
C LYS A 99 -4.28 -1.30 -2.67
N GLY A 100 -3.17 -0.71 -2.21
CA GLY A 100 -1.87 -0.88 -2.86
C GLY A 100 -1.64 -2.37 -3.10
N VAL A 101 -1.25 -2.72 -4.33
CA VAL A 101 -1.25 -4.11 -4.78
C VAL A 101 -0.01 -4.83 -4.26
N LYS A 102 -0.03 -5.11 -2.96
CA LYS A 102 1.13 -5.57 -2.18
C LYS A 102 1.49 -7.04 -2.44
N THR A 103 0.58 -7.82 -3.03
CA THR A 103 0.78 -9.27 -3.22
C THR A 103 0.43 -9.71 -4.64
N LEU A 104 1.03 -10.82 -5.09
CA LEU A 104 0.71 -11.40 -6.40
C LEU A 104 -0.76 -11.86 -6.48
N LYS A 105 -1.32 -12.38 -5.37
CA LYS A 105 -2.73 -12.76 -5.28
C LYS A 105 -3.68 -11.56 -5.47
N THR A 106 -3.36 -10.42 -4.87
CA THR A 106 -4.17 -9.19 -5.06
C THR A 106 -4.06 -8.66 -6.49
N ARG A 107 -2.88 -8.72 -7.11
CA ARG A 107 -2.71 -8.41 -8.55
C ARG A 107 -3.57 -9.31 -9.43
N ALA A 108 -3.53 -10.62 -9.20
CA ALA A 108 -4.29 -11.58 -9.99
C ALA A 108 -5.80 -11.40 -9.82
N ALA A 109 -6.27 -11.12 -8.59
CA ALA A 109 -7.67 -10.84 -8.33
C ALA A 109 -8.15 -9.56 -9.05
N LEU A 110 -7.35 -8.49 -9.02
CA LEU A 110 -7.65 -7.28 -9.76
C LEU A 110 -7.67 -7.54 -11.28
N GLY A 111 -6.70 -8.28 -11.80
CA GLY A 111 -6.70 -8.65 -13.22
C GLY A 111 -7.97 -9.37 -13.65
N LYS A 112 -8.49 -10.28 -12.82
CA LYS A 112 -9.76 -10.97 -13.07
C LYS A 112 -10.95 -10.00 -13.06
N SER A 113 -11.06 -9.15 -12.03
CA SER A 113 -12.17 -8.20 -11.93
C SER A 113 -12.16 -7.13 -13.02
N GLU A 114 -10.98 -6.66 -13.44
CA GLU A 114 -10.85 -5.75 -14.59
C GLU A 114 -11.21 -6.46 -15.91
N ALA A 115 -10.78 -7.71 -16.10
CA ALA A 115 -11.13 -8.47 -17.30
C ALA A 115 -12.64 -8.72 -17.41
N GLU A 116 -13.32 -9.01 -16.31
CA GLU A 116 -14.78 -9.16 -16.26
C GLU A 116 -15.49 -7.85 -16.59
N ARG A 117 -15.04 -6.72 -16.03
CA ARG A 117 -15.58 -5.39 -16.37
C ARG A 117 -15.39 -5.06 -17.85
N LEU A 118 -14.19 -5.29 -18.40
CA LEU A 118 -13.94 -5.07 -19.83
C LEU A 118 -14.85 -5.93 -20.70
N LYS A 119 -15.06 -7.22 -20.36
CA LYS A 119 -16.00 -8.07 -21.08
C LYS A 119 -17.42 -7.50 -21.05
N SER A 120 -17.87 -6.98 -19.91
CA SER A 120 -19.20 -6.39 -19.79
C SER A 120 -19.39 -5.14 -20.67
N VAL A 121 -18.37 -4.29 -20.78
CA VAL A 121 -18.39 -3.11 -21.66
C VAL A 121 -18.42 -3.54 -23.12
N LEU A 122 -17.59 -4.51 -23.51
CA LEU A 122 -17.54 -5.02 -24.88
C LEU A 122 -18.81 -5.77 -25.29
N SER A 123 -19.53 -6.39 -24.35
CA SER A 123 -20.82 -7.03 -24.63
C SER A 123 -21.99 -6.06 -24.73
N ASN A 124 -21.80 -4.78 -24.40
CA ASN A 124 -22.89 -3.80 -24.41
C ASN A 124 -23.20 -3.37 -25.85
N PRO A 125 -24.45 -3.52 -26.34
CA PRO A 125 -24.80 -3.18 -27.72
C PRO A 125 -24.63 -1.68 -28.02
N VAL A 126 -24.86 -0.81 -27.04
CA VAL A 126 -24.69 0.64 -27.21
C VAL A 126 -23.21 0.99 -27.42
N PHE A 127 -22.32 0.30 -26.68
CA PHE A 127 -20.87 0.50 -26.84
C PHE A 127 -20.34 -0.06 -28.16
N GLN A 128 -20.92 -1.14 -28.67
CA GLN A 128 -20.57 -1.70 -29.98
C GLN A 128 -21.01 -0.79 -31.14
N ALA A 129 -22.17 -0.13 -31.01
CA ALA A 129 -22.69 0.78 -32.01
C ALA A 129 -21.95 2.12 -32.04
N ASP A 130 -21.77 2.77 -30.89
CA ASP A 130 -21.01 4.02 -30.76
C ASP A 130 -20.30 4.09 -29.39
N PRO A 131 -18.97 3.86 -29.34
CA PRO A 131 -18.24 3.86 -28.07
C PRO A 131 -18.17 5.24 -27.43
N LEU A 132 -18.17 6.33 -28.22
CA LEU A 132 -18.06 7.69 -27.68
C LEU A 132 -19.36 8.13 -27.04
N ALA A 133 -20.50 7.86 -27.68
CA ALA A 133 -21.81 8.13 -27.12
C ALA A 133 -22.07 7.31 -25.84
N ALA A 134 -21.67 6.04 -25.84
CA ALA A 134 -21.79 5.17 -24.66
C ALA A 134 -21.00 5.71 -23.46
N VAL A 135 -19.76 6.17 -23.68
CA VAL A 135 -18.96 6.79 -22.61
C VAL A 135 -19.62 8.06 -22.10
N ARG A 136 -20.14 8.92 -22.99
CA ARG A 136 -20.84 10.15 -22.59
C ARG A 136 -22.06 9.85 -21.72
N SER A 137 -22.92 8.93 -22.15
CA SER A 137 -24.09 8.52 -21.38
C SER A 137 -23.70 7.95 -20.01
N HIS A 138 -22.64 7.15 -19.96
CA HIS A 138 -22.12 6.62 -18.70
C HIS A 138 -21.62 7.72 -17.76
N LEU A 139 -20.90 8.72 -18.27
CA LEU A 139 -20.43 9.86 -17.49
C LEU A 139 -21.61 10.69 -16.97
N GLU A 140 -22.60 10.98 -17.81
CA GLU A 140 -23.81 11.71 -17.40
C GLU A 140 -24.59 10.96 -16.29
N ALA A 141 -24.61 9.62 -16.33
CA ALA A 141 -25.28 8.80 -15.32
C ALA A 141 -24.49 8.64 -14.01
N THR A 142 -23.15 8.66 -14.06
CA THR A 142 -22.29 8.39 -12.90
C THR A 142 -21.81 9.64 -12.17
N LEU A 143 -21.76 10.78 -12.86
CA LEU A 143 -21.41 12.04 -12.23
C LEU A 143 -22.59 12.53 -11.39
N PRO A 144 -22.34 13.01 -10.15
CA PRO A 144 -23.39 13.63 -9.36
C PRO A 144 -23.93 14.85 -10.11
N SER A 145 -25.25 15.05 -10.05
CA SER A 145 -25.90 16.24 -10.62
C SER A 145 -25.16 17.49 -10.14
N ALA A 146 -24.89 18.40 -11.07
CA ALA A 146 -24.29 19.68 -10.74
C ALA A 146 -25.06 20.33 -9.58
N PRO A 147 -24.37 20.94 -8.60
CA PRO A 147 -25.05 21.62 -7.51
C PRO A 147 -25.96 22.69 -8.12
N PRO A 148 -27.17 22.90 -7.56
CA PRO A 148 -28.06 23.94 -8.03
C PRO A 148 -27.33 25.29 -8.06
N PRO A 149 -27.60 26.14 -9.06
CA PRO A 149 -26.96 27.46 -9.13
C PRO A 149 -27.17 28.17 -7.80
N ALA A 150 -26.09 28.73 -7.25
CA ALA A 150 -26.14 29.44 -5.98
C ALA A 150 -27.28 30.46 -6.05
N ALA A 151 -28.22 30.38 -5.09
CA ALA A 151 -29.31 31.34 -5.01
C ALA A 151 -28.72 32.75 -5.09
N PRO A 152 -29.33 33.66 -5.89
CA PRO A 152 -28.79 35.00 -6.07
C PRO A 152 -28.57 35.61 -4.70
N THR A 153 -27.32 35.95 -4.41
CA THR A 153 -26.94 36.48 -3.11
C THR A 153 -27.54 37.87 -3.01
N ILE A 154 -28.71 37.97 -2.36
CA ILE A 154 -29.38 39.24 -2.15
C ILE A 154 -28.36 40.15 -1.42
N PRO A 155 -27.99 41.31 -1.99
CA PRO A 155 -27.00 42.19 -1.40
C PRO A 155 -27.44 42.56 0.02
N PRO A 156 -26.49 42.72 0.96
CA PRO A 156 -26.78 42.93 2.38
C PRO A 156 -27.68 44.15 2.63
N ALA A 157 -27.64 45.15 1.74
CA ALA A 157 -28.51 46.32 1.77
C ALA A 157 -30.01 45.98 1.59
N GLN A 158 -30.34 45.06 0.69
CA GLN A 158 -31.73 44.64 0.46
C GLN A 158 -32.25 43.77 1.62
N ARG A 159 -31.41 42.88 2.16
CA ARG A 159 -31.74 42.10 3.38
C ARG A 159 -32.09 42.99 4.59
N ARG A 160 -31.38 44.11 4.79
CA ARG A 160 -31.67 45.06 5.87
C ARG A 160 -33.01 45.78 5.66
N LYS A 161 -33.34 46.16 4.41
CA LYS A 161 -34.62 46.79 4.07
C LYS A 161 -35.78 45.82 4.32
N GLU A 162 -35.65 44.57 3.90
CA GLU A 162 -36.68 43.54 4.05
C GLU A 162 -36.91 43.17 5.52
N LYS A 163 -35.85 43.04 6.33
CA LYS A 163 -35.96 42.83 7.78
C LYS A 163 -36.66 43.99 8.49
N LYS A 164 -36.42 45.23 8.05
CA LYS A 164 -37.08 46.42 8.60
C LYS A 164 -38.56 46.47 8.20
N ALA A 165 -38.89 46.13 6.96
CA ALA A 165 -40.27 46.04 6.48
C ALA A 165 -41.07 44.98 7.24
N ARG A 166 -40.50 43.79 7.45
CA ARG A 166 -41.15 42.71 8.24
C ARG A 166 -41.39 43.08 9.70
N ARG A 167 -40.47 43.81 10.34
CA ARG A 167 -40.68 44.32 11.72
C ARG A 167 -41.80 45.36 11.77
N LYS A 168 -41.91 46.20 10.74
CA LYS A 168 -42.98 47.21 10.65
C LYS A 168 -44.35 46.57 10.43
N GLN A 169 -44.44 45.53 9.59
CA GLN A 169 -45.68 44.77 9.40
C GLN A 169 -46.10 43.96 10.63
N ARG A 170 -45.16 43.41 11.40
CA ARG A 170 -45.50 42.74 12.68
C ARG A 170 -46.00 43.72 13.73
N GLY A 171 -45.39 44.91 13.83
CA GLY A 171 -45.84 45.93 14.77
C GLY A 171 -47.20 46.54 14.43
N SER A 172 -47.65 46.47 13.17
CA SER A 172 -48.98 46.94 12.77
C SER A 172 -50.08 45.87 12.90
N MET A 173 -49.77 44.69 13.42
CA MET A 173 -50.72 43.59 13.64
C MET A 173 -51.01 43.36 15.13
N GLU A 174 -50.42 44.18 16.02
CA GLU A 174 -50.49 44.07 17.48
C GLU A 174 -51.27 45.24 18.13
N GLU A 175 -51.91 46.12 17.32
CA GLU A 175 -52.71 47.28 17.79
C GLU A 175 -54.18 47.26 17.28
N ASP A 176 -54.76 46.09 17.03
CA ASP A 176 -56.23 45.93 16.89
C ASP A 176 -56.78 44.98 17.96
#